data_AF-A0AAV8SCW2-F1
#
_entry.id   AF-A0AAV8SCW2-F1
#
_cell.length_a   1.000
_cell.length_b   1.000
_cell.length_c   1.000
_cell.angle_alpha   90.00
_cell.angle_beta   90.00
_cell.angle_gamma   90.00
#
_symmetry.space_group_name_H-M   'P 1'
#
loop_
_entity.id
_entity.type
_entity.pdbx_description
1 polymer ?
#
loop_
_entity_poly.entity_id
_entity_poly.type
_entity_poly.pdbx_seq_one_letter_code
_entity_poly.pdbx_strand_id
1 'polypeptide(L)'
;MIKLWKWYQQCLFSHPVKTQVISSGILWGCGDIGAQYITHSTAIKRLNKPAVDTKFKVDWKRAAITSMFGFGFIGPVGHFWYEGLDKFIRVKLQLQPKSARFIAAKVAADGLIFGPFDLLVFFSYMGFATGNNVAQVKEGLKRDFLPALIMEGGAWPILQVANFRYVPVRYQLLYVNVFCLLDSAFLSWVEQQKDAPWKQWFTSFLPLKGKGGQTGL
;
A
#
# COMPACT_ATOMS: atom_id res chain seq x y z
N MET A 1 11.21 11.48 21.92
CA MET A 1 11.29 11.12 20.48
C MET A 1 12.70 10.69 20.04
N ILE A 2 13.78 11.41 20.38
CA ILE A 2 15.16 11.05 19.95
C ILE A 2 15.64 9.67 20.48
N LYS A 3 15.27 9.28 21.70
CA LYS A 3 15.69 7.99 22.29
C LYS A 3 15.11 6.77 21.57
N LEU A 4 13.82 6.81 21.21
CA LEU A 4 13.14 5.72 20.48
C LEU A 4 13.71 5.57 19.07
N TRP A 5 13.95 6.70 18.38
CA TRP A 5 14.59 6.69 17.06
C TRP A 5 15.99 6.08 17.11
N LYS A 6 16.83 6.51 18.07
CA LYS A 6 18.17 5.93 18.27
C LYS A 6 18.12 4.42 18.55
N TRP A 7 17.18 3.98 19.38
CA TRP A 7 16.97 2.55 19.66
C TRP A 7 16.58 1.79 18.39
N TYR A 8 15.63 2.31 17.60
CA TYR A 8 15.25 1.71 16.33
C TYR A 8 16.43 1.63 15.35
N GLN A 9 17.24 2.69 15.26
CA GLN A 9 18.46 2.70 14.43
C GLN A 9 19.46 1.62 14.88
N GLN A 10 19.64 1.43 16.19
CA GLN A 10 20.49 0.39 16.75
C GLN A 10 19.98 -1.01 16.35
N CYS A 11 18.68 -1.26 16.52
CA CYS A 11 18.05 -2.52 16.13
C CYS A 11 18.18 -2.78 14.62
N LEU A 12 17.93 -1.76 13.80
CA LEU A 12 18.05 -1.85 12.34
C LEU A 12 19.49 -2.11 11.91
N PHE A 13 20.48 -1.59 12.64
CA PHE A 13 21.89 -1.85 12.33
C PHE A 13 22.31 -3.26 12.74
N SER A 14 21.92 -3.71 13.94
CA SER A 14 22.30 -5.03 14.45
C SER A 14 21.52 -6.18 13.80
N HIS A 15 20.24 -5.96 13.47
CA HIS A 15 19.33 -6.96 12.93
C HIS A 15 18.40 -6.34 11.87
N PRO A 16 18.92 -5.99 10.67
CA PRO A 16 18.19 -5.23 9.67
C PRO A 16 16.90 -5.91 9.21
N VAL A 17 16.98 -7.19 8.82
CA VAL A 17 15.83 -7.97 8.34
C VAL A 17 14.75 -8.07 9.42
N LYS A 18 15.11 -8.52 10.62
CA LYS A 18 14.15 -8.72 11.73
C LYS A 18 13.44 -7.41 12.09
N THR A 19 14.19 -6.32 12.18
CA THR A 19 13.65 -5.00 12.54
C THR A 19 12.67 -4.51 11.48
N GLN A 20 13.01 -4.66 10.20
CA GLN A 20 12.13 -4.27 9.10
C GLN A 20 10.88 -5.16 9.02
N VAL A 21 11.02 -6.47 9.19
CA VAL A 21 9.90 -7.43 9.24
C VAL A 21 8.89 -7.06 10.34
N ILE A 22 9.38 -6.86 11.57
CA ILE A 22 8.52 -6.53 12.72
C ILE A 22 7.86 -5.16 12.52
N SER A 23 8.63 -4.14 12.10
CA SER A 23 8.08 -2.81 11.90
C SER A 23 7.07 -2.75 10.75
N SER A 24 7.28 -3.48 9.65
CA SER A 24 6.30 -3.63 8.58
C SER A 24 4.99 -4.21 9.10
N GLY A 25 5.03 -5.32 9.86
CA GLY A 25 3.83 -5.95 10.40
C GLY A 25 3.03 -5.00 11.31
N ILE A 26 3.71 -4.25 12.18
CA ILE A 26 3.07 -3.27 13.07
C ILE A 26 2.45 -2.13 12.25
N LEU A 27 3.21 -1.56 11.32
CA LEU A 27 2.75 -0.43 10.51
C LEU A 27 1.52 -0.84 9.70
N TRP A 28 1.57 -1.94 8.95
CA TRP A 28 0.45 -2.42 8.15
C TRP A 28 -0.82 -2.68 8.98
N GLY A 29 -0.68 -3.25 10.19
CA GLY A 29 -1.81 -3.41 11.11
C GLY A 29 -2.40 -2.06 11.57
N CYS A 30 -1.55 -1.11 11.98
CA CYS A 30 -1.99 0.23 12.36
C CYS A 30 -2.65 0.99 11.19
N GLY A 31 -2.11 0.82 9.98
CA GLY A 31 -2.64 1.44 8.76
C GLY A 31 -4.03 0.95 8.43
N ASP A 32 -4.25 -0.36 8.55
CA ASP A 32 -5.57 -0.96 8.33
C ASP A 32 -6.58 -0.44 9.35
N ILE A 33 -6.22 -0.35 10.64
CA ILE A 33 -7.10 0.23 11.68
C ILE A 33 -7.43 1.70 11.35
N GLY A 34 -6.44 2.49 10.90
CA GLY A 34 -6.64 3.87 10.48
C GLY A 34 -7.57 4.00 9.27
N ALA A 35 -7.38 3.14 8.25
CA ALA A 35 -8.23 3.05 7.08
C ALA A 35 -9.68 2.69 7.44
N GLN A 36 -9.87 1.71 8.33
CA GLN A 36 -11.18 1.35 8.87
C GLN A 36 -11.84 2.53 9.62
N TYR A 37 -11.09 3.27 10.42
CA TYR A 37 -11.59 4.44 11.14
C TYR A 37 -12.05 5.56 10.20
N ILE A 38 -11.26 5.87 9.17
CA ILE A 38 -11.60 6.89 8.17
C ILE A 38 -12.83 6.47 7.38
N THR A 39 -12.90 5.19 6.99
CA THR A 39 -14.06 4.60 6.32
C THR A 39 -15.32 4.77 7.18
N HIS A 40 -15.25 4.41 8.46
CA HIS A 40 -16.38 4.54 9.37
C HIS A 40 -16.81 6.00 9.60
N SER A 41 -15.84 6.88 9.88
CA SER A 41 -16.08 8.29 10.17
C SER A 41 -16.68 9.05 8.98
N THR A 42 -16.22 8.72 7.77
CA THR A 42 -16.70 9.33 6.53
C THR A 42 -18.09 8.80 6.15
N ALA A 43 -18.38 7.51 6.40
CA ALA A 43 -19.71 6.93 6.20
C ALA A 43 -20.78 7.56 7.11
N ILE A 44 -20.45 7.82 8.39
CA ILE A 44 -21.36 8.52 9.32
C ILE A 44 -21.70 9.92 8.80
N LYS A 45 -20.69 10.70 8.39
CA LYS A 45 -20.87 12.04 7.83
C LYS A 45 -21.76 12.04 6.59
N ARG A 46 -21.59 11.05 5.70
CA ARG A 46 -22.37 10.94 4.46
C ARG A 46 -23.83 10.57 4.72
N LEU A 47 -24.10 9.69 5.68
CA LEU A 47 -25.45 9.19 5.96
C LEU A 47 -26.26 10.10 6.91
N ASN A 48 -25.73 11.26 7.32
CA ASN A 48 -26.33 12.16 8.33
C ASN A 48 -26.84 11.42 9.58
N LYS A 49 -26.22 10.28 9.93
CA LYS A 49 -26.61 9.52 11.11
C LYS A 49 -26.00 10.18 12.35
N PRO A 50 -26.77 10.35 13.44
CA PRO A 50 -26.22 10.88 14.68
C PRO A 50 -25.09 9.96 15.17
N ALA A 51 -23.94 10.54 15.49
CA ALA A 51 -22.74 9.82 15.95
C ALA A 51 -22.98 8.96 17.21
N VAL A 52 -24.09 9.19 17.91
CA VAL A 52 -24.55 8.48 19.10
C VAL A 52 -24.90 7.01 18.81
N ASP A 53 -25.40 6.68 17.61
CA ASP A 53 -25.92 5.33 17.31
C ASP A 53 -24.91 4.39 16.65
N THR A 54 -23.74 4.88 16.22
CA THR A 54 -22.77 4.08 15.47
C THR A 54 -21.39 4.13 16.13
N LYS A 55 -21.14 3.23 17.10
CA LYS A 55 -19.82 3.06 17.70
C LYS A 55 -18.87 2.42 16.70
N PHE A 56 -17.70 3.03 16.50
CA PHE A 56 -16.63 2.45 15.70
C PHE A 56 -16.21 1.10 16.29
N LYS A 57 -16.30 0.04 15.46
CA LYS A 57 -15.82 -1.30 15.79
C LYS A 57 -14.68 -1.65 14.84
N VAL A 58 -13.54 -1.97 15.41
CA VAL A 58 -12.38 -2.43 14.65
C VAL A 58 -12.60 -3.87 14.22
N ASP A 59 -12.46 -4.15 12.93
CA ASP A 59 -12.31 -5.49 12.40
C ASP A 59 -10.87 -5.96 12.67
N TRP A 60 -10.70 -6.61 13.81
CA TRP A 60 -9.43 -7.18 14.24
C TRP A 60 -8.94 -8.31 13.34
N LYS A 61 -9.86 -9.04 12.69
CA LYS A 61 -9.48 -10.11 11.75
C LYS A 61 -8.81 -9.50 10.53
N ARG A 62 -9.41 -8.47 9.95
CA ARG A 62 -8.81 -7.74 8.81
C ARG A 62 -7.47 -7.10 9.21
N ALA A 63 -7.40 -6.42 10.35
CA ALA A 63 -6.15 -5.81 10.82
C ALA A 63 -5.03 -6.85 11.03
N ALA A 64 -5.37 -8.03 11.57
CA ALA A 64 -4.43 -9.13 11.74
C ALA A 64 -3.95 -9.70 10.39
N ILE A 65 -4.85 -9.90 9.42
CA ILE A 65 -4.51 -10.35 8.06
C ILE A 65 -3.55 -9.35 7.40
N THR A 66 -3.88 -8.06 7.40
CA THR A 66 -3.04 -7.01 6.82
C THR A 66 -1.69 -6.91 7.53
N SER A 67 -1.66 -7.05 8.86
CA SER A 67 -0.42 -7.10 9.64
C SER A 67 0.45 -8.32 9.28
N MET A 68 -0.16 -9.50 9.11
CA MET A 68 0.56 -10.70 8.67
C MET A 68 1.13 -10.55 7.26
N PHE A 69 0.45 -9.84 6.37
CA PHE A 69 0.99 -9.50 5.06
C PHE A 69 2.23 -8.60 5.17
N GLY A 70 2.13 -7.54 5.99
CA GLY A 70 3.26 -6.65 6.28
C GLY A 70 4.47 -7.40 6.85
N PHE A 71 4.21 -8.31 7.80
CA PHE A 71 5.25 -9.11 8.45
C PHE A 71 5.85 -10.18 7.53
N GLY A 72 5.01 -11.00 6.88
CA GLY A 72 5.42 -12.19 6.16
C GLY A 72 5.86 -11.93 4.72
N PHE A 73 5.41 -10.86 4.10
CA PHE A 73 5.69 -10.55 2.69
C PHE A 73 6.43 -9.22 2.53
N ILE A 74 5.81 -8.09 2.88
CA ILE A 74 6.39 -6.76 2.63
C ILE A 74 7.69 -6.55 3.38
N GLY A 75 7.77 -7.00 4.64
CA GLY A 75 8.96 -7.00 5.47
C GLY A 75 10.17 -7.65 4.79
N PRO A 76 10.15 -8.98 4.54
CA PRO A 76 11.29 -9.67 3.96
C PRO A 76 11.49 -9.31 2.48
N VAL A 77 10.44 -9.34 1.66
CA VAL A 77 10.56 -9.11 0.22
C VAL A 77 10.97 -7.66 -0.06
N GLY A 78 10.37 -6.69 0.63
CA GLY A 78 10.75 -5.28 0.50
C GLY A 78 12.20 -5.02 0.92
N HIS A 79 12.68 -5.66 1.99
CA HIS A 79 14.08 -5.54 2.42
C HIS A 79 15.04 -5.95 1.29
N PHE A 80 14.88 -7.18 0.80
CA PHE A 80 15.74 -7.73 -0.24
C PHE A 80 15.56 -7.02 -1.58
N TRP A 81 14.36 -6.53 -1.87
CA TRP A 81 14.09 -5.72 -3.06
C TRP A 81 14.90 -4.43 -3.06
N TYR A 82 14.80 -3.60 -2.02
CA TYR A 82 15.51 -2.31 -2.00
C TYR A 82 17.03 -2.47 -1.94
N GLU A 83 17.53 -3.44 -1.18
CA GLU A 83 18.97 -3.73 -1.10
C GLU A 83 19.50 -4.33 -2.41
N GLY A 84 18.77 -5.29 -2.99
CA GLY A 84 19.09 -5.91 -4.26
C GLY A 84 19.06 -4.92 -5.43
N LEU A 85 18.06 -4.04 -5.46
CA LEU A 85 17.92 -3.01 -6.49
C LEU A 85 19.06 -1.99 -6.43
N ASP A 86 19.45 -1.55 -5.22
CA ASP A 86 20.58 -0.64 -5.05
C ASP A 86 21.89 -1.29 -5.52
N LYS A 87 22.14 -2.55 -5.14
CA LYS A 87 23.32 -3.31 -5.55
C LYS A 87 23.34 -3.56 -7.05
N PHE A 88 22.22 -3.96 -7.64
CA PHE A 88 22.10 -4.24 -9.07
C PHE A 88 22.41 -2.99 -9.90
N ILE A 89 21.82 -1.85 -9.58
CA ILE A 89 22.01 -0.62 -10.36
C ILE A 89 23.44 -0.09 -10.22
N ARG A 90 24.05 -0.19 -9.04
CA ARG A 90 25.45 0.23 -8.84
C ARG A 90 26.44 -0.68 -9.57
N VAL A 91 26.26 -1.99 -9.47
CA VAL A 91 27.27 -2.97 -9.94
C VAL A 91 27.06 -3.31 -11.41
N LYS A 92 25.82 -3.55 -11.84
CA LYS A 92 25.51 -3.97 -13.22
C LYS A 92 25.31 -2.79 -14.16
N LEU A 93 24.58 -1.76 -13.74
CA LEU A 93 24.33 -0.59 -14.58
C LEU A 93 25.39 0.51 -14.42
N GLN A 94 26.31 0.36 -13.45
CA GLN A 94 27.40 1.30 -13.15
C GLN A 94 26.95 2.76 -13.02
N LEU A 95 25.70 2.97 -12.57
CA LEU A 95 25.15 4.31 -12.41
C LEU A 95 25.63 4.94 -11.11
N GLN A 96 26.02 6.21 -11.21
CA GLN A 96 26.46 6.99 -10.06
C GLN A 96 25.31 7.11 -9.03
N PRO A 97 25.55 6.76 -7.75
CA PRO A 97 24.56 6.92 -6.70
C PRO A 97 24.03 8.35 -6.66
N LYS A 98 22.72 8.51 -6.45
CA LYS A 98 22.01 9.81 -6.42
C LYS A 98 21.95 10.57 -7.75
N SER A 99 22.49 10.04 -8.85
CA SER A 99 22.27 10.63 -10.18
C SER A 99 20.80 10.50 -10.59
N ALA A 100 20.33 11.39 -11.47
CA ALA A 100 18.96 11.33 -11.99
C ALA A 100 18.67 9.98 -12.67
N ARG A 101 19.65 9.42 -13.41
CA ARG A 101 19.53 8.10 -14.06
C ARG A 101 19.42 6.97 -13.03
N PHE A 102 20.19 7.03 -11.95
CA PHE A 102 20.12 6.04 -10.87
C PHE A 102 18.73 6.03 -10.22
N ILE A 103 18.20 7.20 -9.92
CA ILE A 103 16.87 7.34 -9.30
C ILE A 103 15.78 6.89 -10.28
N ALA A 104 15.82 7.35 -11.53
CA ALA A 104 14.86 6.95 -12.55
C ALA A 104 14.85 5.44 -12.76
N ALA A 105 16.01 4.78 -12.80
CA ALA A 105 16.10 3.33 -12.89
C ALA A 105 15.46 2.62 -11.69
N LYS A 106 15.67 3.14 -10.46
CA LYS A 106 15.03 2.59 -9.27
C LYS A 106 13.52 2.75 -9.32
N VAL A 107 13.02 3.95 -9.64
CA VAL A 107 11.58 4.22 -9.74
C VAL A 107 10.93 3.38 -10.83
N ALA A 108 11.57 3.23 -11.98
CA ALA A 108 11.06 2.41 -13.07
C ALA A 108 11.01 0.92 -12.69
N ALA A 109 12.06 0.39 -12.08
CA ALA A 109 12.06 -0.99 -11.61
C ALA A 109 10.99 -1.22 -10.54
N ASP A 110 10.86 -0.28 -9.60
CA ASP A 110 9.87 -0.36 -8.54
C ASP A 110 8.43 -0.29 -9.10
N GLY A 111 8.13 0.68 -9.96
CA GLY A 111 6.80 0.88 -10.52
C GLY A 111 6.40 -0.15 -11.58
N LEU A 112 7.34 -0.69 -12.36
CA LEU A 112 7.02 -1.61 -13.47
C LEU A 112 7.17 -3.09 -13.11
N ILE A 113 7.94 -3.42 -12.07
CA ILE A 113 8.18 -4.81 -11.66
C ILE A 113 7.55 -5.05 -10.30
N PHE A 114 7.99 -4.30 -9.28
CA PHE A 114 7.56 -4.57 -7.91
C PHE A 114 6.11 -4.17 -7.67
N GLY A 115 5.67 -3.01 -8.15
CA GLY A 115 4.29 -2.53 -8.00
C GLY A 115 3.23 -3.52 -8.52
N PRO A 116 3.28 -3.95 -9.80
CA PRO A 116 2.33 -4.93 -10.34
C PRO A 116 2.38 -6.27 -9.61
N PHE A 117 3.59 -6.72 -9.24
CA PHE A 117 3.78 -7.98 -8.52
C PHE A 117 3.19 -7.92 -7.11
N ASP A 118 3.54 -6.88 -6.36
CA ASP A 118 3.04 -6.64 -5.00
C ASP A 118 1.52 -6.54 -4.98
N LEU A 119 0.94 -5.74 -5.89
CA LEU A 119 -0.50 -5.55 -5.99
C LEU A 119 -1.24 -6.87 -6.30
N LEU A 120 -0.68 -7.69 -7.19
CA LEU A 120 -1.24 -9.00 -7.54
C LEU A 120 -1.23 -9.93 -6.32
N VAL A 121 -0.11 -9.99 -5.60
CA VAL A 121 0.05 -10.83 -4.42
C VAL A 121 -0.86 -10.33 -3.29
N PHE A 122 -0.93 -9.02 -3.07
CA PHE A 122 -1.79 -8.40 -2.07
C PHE A 122 -3.27 -8.73 -2.30
N PHE A 123 -3.81 -8.46 -3.48
CA PHE A 123 -5.21 -8.76 -3.77
C PHE A 123 -5.52 -10.26 -3.68
N SER A 124 -4.60 -11.10 -4.16
CA SER A 124 -4.74 -12.55 -4.04
C SER A 124 -4.79 -12.99 -2.57
N TYR A 125 -3.83 -12.52 -1.77
CA TYR A 125 -3.73 -12.82 -0.35
C TYR A 125 -4.97 -12.36 0.42
N MET A 126 -5.38 -11.11 0.23
CA MET A 126 -6.58 -10.56 0.88
C MET A 126 -7.84 -11.33 0.48
N GLY A 127 -7.96 -11.68 -0.80
CA GLY A 127 -9.08 -12.49 -1.30
C GLY A 127 -9.15 -13.86 -0.64
N PHE A 128 -8.04 -14.60 -0.58
CA PHE A 128 -8.04 -15.91 0.08
C PHE A 128 -8.19 -15.82 1.60
N ALA A 129 -7.57 -14.83 2.25
CA ALA A 129 -7.65 -14.64 3.70
C ALA A 129 -9.06 -14.23 4.18
N THR A 130 -9.86 -13.63 3.29
CA THR A 130 -11.28 -13.34 3.53
C THR A 130 -12.20 -14.54 3.27
N GLY A 131 -11.67 -15.64 2.73
CA GLY A 131 -12.40 -16.90 2.49
C GLY A 131 -12.94 -17.05 1.07
N ASN A 132 -12.53 -16.20 0.13
CA ASN A 132 -12.96 -16.32 -1.26
C ASN A 132 -12.30 -17.52 -1.94
N ASN A 133 -13.04 -18.16 -2.85
CA ASN A 133 -12.49 -19.20 -3.70
C ASN A 133 -11.69 -18.61 -4.89
N VAL A 134 -10.98 -19.48 -5.61
CA VAL A 134 -10.10 -19.07 -6.73
C VAL A 134 -10.84 -18.27 -7.81
N ALA A 135 -12.08 -18.64 -8.14
CA ALA A 135 -12.85 -17.95 -9.16
C ALA A 135 -13.18 -16.51 -8.71
N GLN A 136 -13.62 -16.35 -7.47
CA GLN A 136 -13.92 -15.04 -6.88
C GLN A 136 -12.67 -14.15 -6.79
N VAL A 137 -11.52 -14.70 -6.40
CA VAL A 137 -10.25 -13.95 -6.37
C VAL A 137 -9.86 -13.51 -7.78
N LYS A 138 -9.98 -14.39 -8.78
CA LYS A 138 -9.68 -14.07 -10.17
C LYS A 138 -10.58 -12.98 -10.73
N GLU A 139 -11.87 -13.00 -10.38
CA GLU A 139 -12.83 -11.96 -10.78
C GLU A 139 -12.52 -10.62 -10.11
N GLY A 140 -12.21 -10.63 -8.81
CA GLY A 140 -11.78 -9.44 -8.08
C GLY A 140 -10.52 -8.82 -8.69
N LEU A 141 -9.50 -9.63 -8.98
CA LEU A 141 -8.30 -9.18 -9.68
C LEU A 141 -8.61 -8.56 -11.04
N LYS A 142 -9.42 -9.22 -11.88
CA LYS A 142 -9.78 -8.64 -13.19
C LYS A 142 -10.49 -7.29 -13.08
N ARG A 143 -11.30 -7.11 -12.03
CA ARG A 143 -12.06 -5.89 -11.79
C ARG A 143 -11.19 -4.77 -11.24
N ASP A 144 -10.37 -5.07 -10.24
CA ASP A 144 -9.76 -4.05 -9.37
C ASP A 144 -8.27 -3.84 -9.65
N PHE A 145 -7.57 -4.81 -10.26
CA PHE A 145 -6.12 -4.75 -10.46
C PHE A 145 -5.69 -3.58 -11.35
N LEU A 146 -6.29 -3.43 -12.54
CA LEU A 146 -5.89 -2.38 -13.48
C LEU A 146 -6.24 -0.97 -12.98
N PRO A 147 -7.46 -0.70 -12.44
CA PRO A 147 -7.75 0.57 -11.81
C PRO A 147 -6.77 0.92 -10.68
N ALA A 148 -6.47 -0.05 -9.80
CA ALA A 148 -5.51 0.16 -8.72
C ALA A 148 -4.11 0.44 -9.28
N LEU A 149 -3.63 -0.35 -10.24
CA LEU A 149 -2.31 -0.16 -10.83
C LEU A 149 -2.13 1.24 -11.45
N ILE A 150 -3.15 1.77 -12.12
CA ILE A 150 -3.11 3.11 -12.71
C ILE A 150 -3.07 4.18 -11.61
N MET A 151 -3.89 4.01 -10.58
CA MET A 151 -3.96 4.95 -9.45
C MET A 151 -2.63 4.98 -8.67
N GLU A 152 -2.12 3.80 -8.31
CA GLU A 152 -0.84 3.67 -7.62
C GLU A 152 0.30 4.18 -8.51
N GLY A 153 0.28 3.84 -9.80
CA GLY A 153 1.27 4.26 -10.80
C GLY A 153 1.29 5.77 -11.05
N GLY A 154 0.24 6.51 -10.68
CA GLY A 154 0.22 7.97 -10.75
C GLY A 154 0.85 8.64 -9.51
N ALA A 155 0.50 8.16 -8.32
CA ALA A 155 0.87 8.80 -7.06
C ALA A 155 2.25 8.35 -6.53
N TRP A 156 2.52 7.04 -6.56
CA TRP A 156 3.73 6.47 -5.94
C TRP A 156 5.04 6.87 -6.57
N PRO A 157 5.18 7.08 -7.90
CA PRO A 157 6.47 7.49 -8.46
C PRO A 157 7.01 8.77 -7.82
N ILE A 158 6.14 9.72 -7.46
CA ILE A 158 6.55 10.97 -6.80
C ILE A 158 7.15 10.66 -5.41
N LEU A 159 6.49 9.80 -4.64
CA LEU A 159 6.97 9.36 -3.33
C LEU A 159 8.27 8.56 -3.44
N GLN A 160 8.40 7.71 -4.45
CA GLN A 160 9.59 6.88 -4.67
C GLN A 160 10.78 7.69 -5.19
N VAL A 161 10.57 8.73 -6.00
CA VAL A 161 11.62 9.69 -6.35
C VAL A 161 12.19 10.33 -5.09
N ALA A 162 11.34 10.81 -4.18
CA ALA A 162 11.78 11.38 -2.92
C ALA A 162 12.51 10.35 -2.04
N ASN A 163 11.96 9.14 -1.94
CA ASN A 163 12.56 8.03 -1.20
C ASN A 163 13.98 7.73 -1.68
N PHE A 164 14.16 7.46 -2.98
CA PHE A 164 15.48 7.10 -3.52
C PHE A 164 16.46 8.26 -3.59
N ARG A 165 15.98 9.52 -3.61
CA ARG A 165 16.84 10.71 -3.62
C ARG A 165 17.40 11.07 -2.24
N TYR A 166 16.58 10.94 -1.20
CA TYR A 166 16.87 11.49 0.14
C TYR A 166 17.03 10.44 1.23
N VAL A 167 16.41 9.26 1.09
CA VAL A 167 16.38 8.24 2.13
C VAL A 167 17.47 7.19 1.88
N PRO A 168 18.35 6.91 2.86
CA PRO A 168 19.33 5.83 2.75
C PRO A 168 18.61 4.47 2.61
N VAL A 169 19.17 3.55 1.81
CA VAL A 169 18.57 2.23 1.47
C VAL A 169 17.95 1.49 2.65
N ARG A 170 18.68 1.43 3.77
CA ARG A 170 18.25 0.80 5.02
C ARG A 170 16.95 1.36 5.63
N TYR A 171 16.56 2.59 5.30
CA TYR A 171 15.32 3.22 5.76
C TYR A 171 14.25 3.31 4.66
N GLN A 172 14.54 2.91 3.42
CA GLN A 172 13.61 3.06 2.28
C GLN A 172 12.32 2.25 2.49
N LEU A 173 12.42 1.04 3.06
CA LEU A 173 11.24 0.25 3.39
C LEU A 173 10.39 0.89 4.49
N LEU A 174 11.03 1.44 5.54
CA LEU A 174 10.31 2.15 6.60
C LEU A 174 9.55 3.36 6.04
N TYR A 175 10.20 4.13 5.17
CA TYR A 175 9.56 5.26 4.48
C TYR A 175 8.31 4.80 3.73
N VAL A 176 8.44 3.76 2.90
CA VAL A 176 7.33 3.24 2.11
C VAL A 176 6.19 2.74 2.99
N ASN A 177 6.48 1.95 4.03
CA ASN A 177 5.45 1.47 4.96
C ASN A 177 4.68 2.61 5.63
N VAL A 178 5.32 3.73 5.98
CA VAL A 178 4.64 4.89 6.55
C VAL A 178 3.70 5.53 5.54
N PHE A 179 4.13 5.67 4.29
CA PHE A 179 3.28 6.20 3.23
C PHE A 179 2.18 5.24 2.82
N CYS A 180 2.35 3.92 2.95
CA CYS A 180 1.25 2.95 2.78
C CYS A 180 0.12 3.18 3.79
N LEU A 181 0.42 3.66 5.02
CA LEU A 181 -0.62 4.02 5.99
C LEU A 181 -1.44 5.21 5.50
N LEU A 182 -0.74 6.23 4.99
CA LEU A 182 -1.35 7.45 4.46
C LEU A 182 -2.15 7.15 3.20
N ASP A 183 -1.64 6.28 2.35
CA ASP A 183 -2.30 5.83 1.14
C ASP A 183 -3.55 5.00 1.45
N SER A 184 -3.48 4.03 2.36
CA SER A 184 -4.65 3.27 2.82
C SER A 184 -5.76 4.18 3.37
N ALA A 185 -5.36 5.21 4.12
CA ALA A 185 -6.25 6.26 4.61
C ALA A 185 -6.85 7.11 3.48
N PHE A 186 -6.03 7.55 2.53
CA PHE A 186 -6.43 8.33 1.37
C PHE A 186 -7.38 7.55 0.47
N LEU A 187 -7.05 6.31 0.10
CA LEU A 187 -7.88 5.44 -0.72
C LEU A 187 -9.23 5.14 -0.06
N SER A 188 -9.24 4.89 1.24
CA SER A 188 -10.48 4.70 2.00
C SER A 188 -11.37 5.94 1.95
N TRP A 189 -10.79 7.14 2.05
CA TRP A 189 -11.51 8.39 1.90
C TRP A 189 -11.99 8.62 0.46
N VAL A 190 -11.11 8.39 -0.52
CA VAL A 190 -11.41 8.51 -1.94
C VAL A 190 -12.56 7.59 -2.28
N GLU A 191 -12.48 6.28 -2.04
CA GLU A 191 -13.49 5.27 -2.41
C GLU A 191 -14.91 5.68 -1.99
N GLN A 192 -15.06 6.36 -0.86
CA GLN A 192 -16.36 6.84 -0.39
C GLN A 192 -16.94 8.06 -1.12
N GLN A 193 -16.11 8.81 -1.84
CA GLN A 193 -16.53 9.93 -2.68
C GLN A 193 -17.05 9.49 -4.06
N LYS A 194 -17.83 8.40 -4.15
CA LYS A 194 -18.29 7.81 -5.44
C LYS A 194 -18.98 8.82 -6.40
N ASP A 195 -19.44 9.97 -5.90
CA ASP A 195 -20.17 10.99 -6.66
C ASP A 195 -19.32 12.22 -7.05
N ALA A 196 -18.00 12.19 -6.84
CA ALA A 196 -17.14 13.33 -7.19
C ALA A 196 -16.92 13.46 -8.71
N PRO A 197 -17.11 14.65 -9.32
CA PRO A 197 -17.03 14.85 -10.78
C PRO A 197 -15.70 14.39 -11.41
N TRP A 198 -14.59 14.56 -10.69
CA TRP A 198 -13.25 14.18 -11.16
C TRP A 198 -13.04 12.66 -11.23
N LYS A 199 -13.81 11.87 -10.48
CA LYS A 199 -13.76 10.40 -10.57
C LYS A 199 -14.44 9.86 -11.81
N GLN A 200 -15.44 10.56 -12.33
CA GLN A 200 -16.08 10.20 -13.61
C GLN A 200 -15.08 10.30 -14.76
N TRP A 201 -14.10 11.20 -14.66
CA TRP A 201 -12.99 11.29 -15.59
C TRP A 201 -12.08 10.04 -15.51
N PHE A 202 -11.74 9.56 -14.31
CA PHE A 202 -11.00 8.29 -14.15
C PHE A 202 -11.78 7.06 -14.62
N THR A 203 -13.08 6.97 -14.35
CA THR A 203 -13.92 5.89 -14.87
C THR A 203 -14.26 6.04 -16.36
N SER A 204 -14.03 7.20 -16.98
CA SER A 204 -14.18 7.34 -18.44
C SER A 204 -13.02 6.74 -19.23
N PHE A 205 -11.81 6.62 -18.63
CA PHE A 205 -10.68 5.90 -19.22
C PHE A 205 -10.76 4.37 -19.07
N LEU A 206 -11.65 3.88 -18.21
CA LEU A 206 -11.88 2.46 -17.94
C LEU A 206 -13.37 2.20 -17.99
N PRO A 207 -13.94 1.69 -19.09
CA PRO A 207 -15.33 1.30 -19.10
C PRO A 207 -15.50 0.16 -18.09
N LEU A 208 -15.94 0.51 -16.87
CA LEU A 208 -16.40 -0.42 -15.87
C LEU A 208 -17.62 -1.13 -16.46
N LYS A 209 -17.39 -2.29 -17.10
CA LYS A 209 -18.47 -3.17 -17.52
C LYS A 209 -19.04 -3.82 -16.27
N GLY A 210 -20.03 -3.16 -15.69
CA GLY A 210 -20.72 -3.63 -14.49
C GLY A 210 -21.79 -2.65 -14.01
N LYS A 211 -22.67 -2.19 -14.91
CA LYS A 211 -23.94 -1.58 -14.48
C LYS A 211 -24.83 -2.68 -13.91
N GLY A 212 -25.21 -2.50 -12.64
CA GLY A 212 -26.61 -2.58 -12.20
C GLY A 212 -27.28 -3.95 -12.24
N GLY A 213 -27.40 -4.54 -11.05
CA GLY A 213 -28.40 -5.55 -10.72
C GLY A 213 -29.00 -5.29 -9.35
N GLN A 214 -29.35 -4.03 -9.04
CA GLN A 214 -30.40 -3.75 -8.07
C GLN A 214 -31.72 -3.80 -8.84
N THR A 215 -32.50 -4.85 -8.61
CA THR A 215 -33.95 -4.78 -8.71
C THR A 215 -34.49 -5.48 -7.49
N GLY A 216 -34.95 -4.67 -6.53
CA GLY A 216 -35.92 -5.13 -5.57
C GLY A 216 -37.23 -5.44 -6.30
N LEU A 217 -37.79 -6.59 -5.96
CA LEU A 217 -39.17 -6.79 -5.56
C LEU A 217 -39.18 -8.02 -4.64
#